data_AF-A0A852MQZ2-F1
#
_entry.id   AF-A0A852MQZ2-F1
#
_cell.length_a   1.000
_cell.length_b   1.000
_cell.length_c   1.000
_cell.angle_alpha   90.00
_cell.angle_beta   90.00
_cell.angle_gamma   90.00
#
_symmetry.space_group_name_H-M   'P 1'
#
loop_
_entity.id
_entity.type
_entity.pdbx_description
1 polymer ?
#
loop_
_entity_poly.entity_id
_entity_poly.type
_entity_poly.pdbx_seq_one_letter_code
_entity_poly.pdbx_strand_id
1 'polypeptide(L)'
;LCGAAGAAAPLRCNVSLDSPAEERWLPVLRHFEPAFLRAAVRRVIDESVPKWVHQVIQPIAAELELFMPQPFAGEIAGMCKALGVSLGDGILLNFAYESTAFCTSIVAQDDRGNIYHGRNLDYAFADILSKITLDVQFLKGGQVAYQGTTFLGYVGLWTGQSPHKFTISGDERDGGRWWENAIAAFLNRNYPVSWLVRDTLSEAEDFQSAVLRLAGIPIIAEVYYIVGGVSPKEGMVITRNRRGPADLWPLDPLGGAWFRVETNYDHWTTPPPFDDRRTAAVKALNATGQHNINFDTLFKVFLKFCVVIYSDTVYTTVMSAAFPDRYQTWMR
;
A
#
# COMPACT_ATOMS: atom_id res chain seq x y z
N LEU A 1 -0.55 22.41 16.04
CA LEU A 1 -1.76 21.56 16.07
C LEU A 1 -2.28 21.48 14.65
N CYS A 2 -2.11 20.35 13.95
CA CYS A 2 -2.71 20.15 12.63
C CYS A 2 -4.24 20.25 12.77
N GLY A 3 -4.82 21.30 12.21
CA GLY A 3 -6.26 21.54 12.26
C GLY A 3 -7.01 20.51 11.45
N ALA A 4 -8.16 20.06 11.97
CA ALA A 4 -9.10 19.13 11.32
C ALA A 4 -9.86 19.78 10.14
N ALA A 5 -9.22 20.70 9.40
CA ALA A 5 -9.86 21.40 8.30
C ALA A 5 -9.87 20.50 7.05
N GLY A 6 -10.95 19.73 6.90
CA GLY A 6 -11.42 19.23 5.60
C GLY A 6 -10.75 17.98 5.04
N ALA A 7 -10.34 17.01 5.87
CA ALA A 7 -9.87 15.72 5.36
C ALA A 7 -11.05 14.99 4.67
N ALA A 8 -11.08 15.01 3.34
CA ALA A 8 -12.15 14.43 2.54
C ALA A 8 -11.95 12.91 2.42
N ALA A 9 -13.03 12.14 2.51
CA ALA A 9 -12.98 10.72 2.20
C ALA A 9 -12.80 10.53 0.68
N PRO A 10 -12.00 9.54 0.24
CA PRO A 10 -11.88 9.22 -1.18
C PRO A 10 -13.20 8.66 -1.73
N LEU A 11 -13.31 8.62 -3.07
CA LEU A 11 -14.40 7.91 -3.72
C LEU A 11 -14.35 6.44 -3.32
N ARG A 12 -15.49 5.90 -2.86
CA ARG A 12 -15.69 4.48 -2.64
C ARG A 12 -16.26 3.83 -3.90
N CYS A 13 -15.62 2.78 -4.38
CA CYS A 13 -16.08 2.07 -5.57
C CYS A 13 -15.92 0.55 -5.43
N ASN A 14 -16.61 -0.18 -6.31
CA ASN A 14 -16.60 -1.63 -6.33
C ASN A 14 -15.93 -2.12 -7.61
N VAL A 15 -15.11 -3.16 -7.47
CA VAL A 15 -14.48 -3.88 -8.58
C VAL A 15 -14.91 -5.34 -8.50
N SER A 16 -15.62 -5.83 -9.52
CA SER A 16 -16.04 -7.24 -9.58
C SER A 16 -14.89 -8.13 -10.05
N LEU A 17 -14.47 -9.07 -9.23
CA LEU A 17 -13.49 -10.11 -9.57
C LEU A 17 -14.08 -11.19 -10.50
N ASP A 18 -15.41 -11.26 -10.60
CA ASP A 18 -16.12 -12.15 -11.52
C ASP A 18 -16.09 -11.63 -12.98
N SER A 19 -15.79 -10.34 -13.17
CA SER A 19 -15.59 -9.75 -14.49
C SER A 19 -14.21 -10.15 -15.07
N PRO A 20 -14.09 -10.27 -16.41
CA PRO A 20 -12.79 -10.37 -17.08
C PRO A 20 -11.86 -9.25 -16.63
N ALA A 21 -10.57 -9.55 -16.46
CA ALA A 21 -9.58 -8.63 -15.89
C ALA A 21 -9.57 -7.27 -16.62
N GLU A 22 -9.69 -7.29 -17.93
CA GLU A 22 -9.70 -6.12 -18.83
C GLU A 22 -10.91 -5.20 -18.61
N GLU A 23 -11.97 -5.69 -17.98
CA GLU A 23 -13.23 -4.96 -17.81
C GLU A 23 -13.43 -4.42 -16.38
N ARG A 24 -12.66 -4.94 -15.42
CA ARG A 24 -12.85 -4.71 -13.97
C ARG A 24 -12.89 -3.23 -13.57
N TRP A 25 -12.01 -2.42 -14.16
CA TRP A 25 -11.86 -1.00 -13.81
C TRP A 25 -12.68 -0.06 -14.69
N LEU A 26 -13.32 -0.56 -15.75
CA LEU A 26 -14.06 0.29 -16.70
C LEU A 26 -15.22 1.06 -16.05
N PRO A 27 -16.00 0.50 -15.10
CA PRO A 27 -17.03 1.26 -14.40
C PRO A 27 -16.43 2.42 -13.58
N VAL A 28 -15.30 2.19 -12.91
CA VAL A 28 -14.62 3.18 -12.07
C VAL A 28 -14.07 4.34 -12.90
N LEU A 29 -13.51 4.06 -14.08
CA LEU A 29 -12.98 5.06 -15.00
C LEU A 29 -14.02 6.12 -15.41
N ARG A 30 -15.32 5.77 -15.42
CA ARG A 30 -16.41 6.69 -15.82
C ARG A 30 -16.61 7.85 -14.85
N HIS A 31 -16.06 7.78 -13.65
CA HIS A 31 -16.15 8.83 -12.65
C HIS A 31 -15.09 9.94 -12.81
N PHE A 32 -14.16 9.78 -13.75
CA PHE A 32 -12.99 10.65 -13.89
C PHE A 32 -12.84 11.17 -15.33
N GLU A 33 -12.35 12.39 -15.46
CA GLU A 33 -12.06 13.01 -16.74
C GLU A 33 -10.89 12.30 -17.43
N PRO A 34 -11.09 11.66 -18.60
CA PRO A 34 -10.01 10.91 -19.26
C PRO A 34 -8.81 11.78 -19.64
N ALA A 35 -9.03 13.06 -19.93
CA ALA A 35 -7.97 14.01 -20.24
C ALA A 35 -7.06 14.27 -19.03
N PHE A 36 -7.65 14.37 -17.84
CA PHE A 36 -6.89 14.51 -16.59
C PHE A 36 -6.06 13.26 -16.30
N LEU A 37 -6.66 12.06 -16.43
CA LEU A 37 -5.95 10.79 -16.22
C LEU A 37 -4.77 10.63 -17.18
N ARG A 38 -4.96 10.92 -18.48
CA ARG A 38 -3.87 10.88 -19.47
C ARG A 38 -2.73 11.86 -19.13
N ALA A 39 -3.07 13.06 -18.66
CA ALA A 39 -2.07 14.05 -18.26
C ALA A 39 -1.30 13.61 -17.00
N ALA A 40 -2.00 13.02 -16.03
CA ALA A 40 -1.41 12.47 -14.82
C ALA A 40 -0.41 11.35 -15.15
N VAL A 41 -0.81 10.38 -15.98
CA VAL A 41 0.09 9.29 -16.42
C VAL A 41 1.36 9.84 -17.07
N ARG A 42 1.22 10.77 -18.01
CA ARG A 42 2.37 11.38 -18.70
C ARG A 42 3.33 12.04 -17.70
N ARG A 43 2.80 12.85 -16.79
CA ARG A 43 3.62 13.58 -15.82
C ARG A 43 4.37 12.64 -14.86
N VAL A 44 3.67 11.65 -14.30
CA VAL A 44 4.31 10.68 -13.38
C VAL A 44 5.44 9.93 -14.10
N ILE A 45 5.20 9.47 -15.32
CA ILE A 45 6.23 8.75 -16.06
C ILE A 45 7.42 9.68 -16.41
N ASP A 46 7.15 10.87 -16.95
CA ASP A 46 8.21 11.80 -17.38
C ASP A 46 9.11 12.27 -16.21
N GLU A 47 8.55 12.38 -15.00
CA GLU A 47 9.28 12.83 -13.81
C GLU A 47 9.90 11.68 -12.99
N SER A 48 9.32 10.48 -13.00
CA SER A 48 9.79 9.34 -12.18
C SER A 48 10.60 8.29 -12.95
N VAL A 49 10.42 8.17 -14.26
CA VAL A 49 11.04 7.10 -15.06
C VAL A 49 12.22 7.66 -15.89
N PRO A 50 13.44 7.11 -15.75
CA PRO A 50 14.56 7.54 -16.57
C PRO A 50 14.32 7.30 -18.07
N LYS A 51 14.67 8.27 -18.94
CA LYS A 51 14.40 8.21 -20.40
C LYS A 51 14.86 6.92 -21.09
N TRP A 52 15.97 6.32 -20.63
CA TRP A 52 16.47 5.07 -21.22
C TRP A 52 15.52 3.88 -20.99
N VAL A 53 14.75 3.90 -19.88
CA VAL A 53 13.77 2.86 -19.55
C VAL A 53 12.61 2.83 -20.55
N HIS A 54 12.18 4.00 -21.02
CA HIS A 54 11.14 4.10 -22.04
C HIS A 54 11.50 3.36 -23.33
N GLN A 55 12.79 3.27 -23.66
CA GLN A 55 13.27 2.56 -24.84
C GLN A 55 13.29 1.04 -24.64
N VAL A 56 13.46 0.59 -23.39
CA VAL A 56 13.53 -0.84 -23.02
C VAL A 56 12.13 -1.43 -22.81
N ILE A 57 11.15 -0.64 -22.38
CA ILE A 57 9.80 -1.17 -22.07
C ILE A 57 8.97 -1.52 -23.31
N GLN A 58 9.24 -0.91 -24.47
CA GLN A 58 8.49 -1.14 -25.71
C GLN A 58 8.45 -2.62 -26.14
N PRO A 59 9.58 -3.36 -26.23
CA PRO A 59 9.55 -4.79 -26.51
C PRO A 59 8.92 -5.62 -25.39
N ILE A 60 9.06 -5.22 -24.12
CA ILE A 60 8.46 -5.92 -22.96
C ILE A 60 6.94 -5.80 -22.98
N ALA A 61 6.40 -4.65 -23.37
CA ALA A 61 4.97 -4.43 -23.48
C ALA A 61 4.31 -5.33 -24.53
N ALA A 62 5.04 -5.72 -25.59
CA ALA A 62 4.56 -6.66 -26.59
C ALA A 62 4.44 -8.11 -26.05
N GLU A 63 5.13 -8.41 -24.95
CA GLU A 63 5.17 -9.73 -24.30
C GLU A 63 4.61 -9.68 -22.87
N LEU A 64 3.72 -8.73 -22.58
CA LEU A 64 3.28 -8.41 -21.22
C LEU A 64 2.85 -9.64 -20.40
N GLU A 65 2.08 -10.54 -21.00
CA GLU A 65 1.57 -11.75 -20.33
C GLU A 65 2.67 -12.75 -19.93
N LEU A 66 3.84 -12.70 -20.57
CA LEU A 66 4.98 -13.55 -20.21
C LEU A 66 5.70 -13.06 -18.95
N PHE A 67 5.62 -11.76 -18.67
CA PHE A 67 6.36 -11.12 -17.58
C PHE A 67 5.48 -10.75 -16.39
N MET A 68 4.16 -10.72 -16.58
CA MET A 68 3.23 -10.15 -15.63
C MET A 68 2.05 -11.11 -15.39
N PRO A 69 1.84 -11.57 -14.14
CA PRO A 69 0.78 -12.54 -13.87
C PRO A 69 -0.60 -11.92 -14.08
N GLN A 70 -1.55 -12.74 -14.53
CA GLN A 70 -2.96 -12.41 -14.40
C GLN A 70 -3.35 -12.40 -12.91
N PRO A 71 -4.27 -11.51 -12.49
CA PRO A 71 -5.10 -10.64 -13.31
C PRO A 71 -4.48 -9.26 -13.67
N PHE A 72 -3.28 -8.96 -13.18
CA PHE A 72 -2.71 -7.62 -13.25
C PHE A 72 -2.47 -7.15 -14.69
N ALA A 73 -1.97 -8.05 -15.55
CA ALA A 73 -1.74 -7.77 -16.97
C ALA A 73 -3.03 -7.35 -17.70
N GLY A 74 -4.11 -8.12 -17.52
CA GLY A 74 -5.40 -7.82 -18.14
C GLY A 74 -6.00 -6.51 -17.62
N GLU A 75 -5.91 -6.25 -16.31
CA GLU A 75 -6.41 -5.00 -15.74
C GLU A 75 -5.68 -3.75 -16.27
N ILE A 76 -4.35 -3.81 -16.40
CA ILE A 76 -3.56 -2.72 -17.00
C ILE A 76 -3.95 -2.53 -18.48
N ALA A 77 -4.03 -3.63 -19.25
CA ALA A 77 -4.39 -3.58 -20.66
C ALA A 77 -5.79 -2.98 -20.88
N GLY A 78 -6.77 -3.35 -20.04
CA GLY A 78 -8.12 -2.82 -20.05
C GLY A 78 -8.18 -1.31 -19.85
N MET A 79 -7.49 -0.81 -18.80
CA MET A 79 -7.41 0.63 -18.52
C MET A 79 -6.68 1.41 -19.63
N CYS A 80 -5.56 0.88 -20.14
CA CYS A 80 -4.81 1.50 -21.25
C CYS A 80 -5.69 1.66 -22.50
N LYS A 81 -6.39 0.59 -22.88
CA LYS A 81 -7.31 0.59 -24.03
C LYS A 81 -8.43 1.62 -23.87
N ALA A 82 -9.04 1.69 -22.68
CA ALA A 82 -10.13 2.63 -22.41
C ALA A 82 -9.67 4.10 -22.42
N LEU A 83 -8.45 4.37 -21.95
CA LEU A 83 -7.91 5.72 -21.86
C LEU A 83 -7.19 6.20 -23.13
N GLY A 84 -6.87 5.28 -24.06
CA GLY A 84 -6.05 5.57 -25.24
C GLY A 84 -4.58 5.81 -24.86
N VAL A 85 -4.09 5.12 -23.83
CA VAL A 85 -2.70 5.18 -23.34
C VAL A 85 -1.96 3.93 -23.84
N SER A 86 -0.66 4.06 -24.12
CA SER A 86 0.12 2.90 -24.56
C SER A 86 0.25 1.87 -23.44
N LEU A 87 0.35 0.58 -23.79
CA LEU A 87 0.51 -0.48 -22.80
C LEU A 87 1.83 -0.31 -22.03
N GLY A 88 2.90 0.10 -22.72
CA GLY A 88 4.19 0.42 -22.12
C GLY A 88 4.07 1.49 -21.04
N ASP A 89 3.34 2.59 -21.30
CA ASP A 89 3.13 3.64 -20.31
C ASP A 89 2.32 3.15 -19.10
N GLY A 90 1.30 2.32 -19.32
CA GLY A 90 0.53 1.72 -18.22
C GLY A 90 1.38 0.83 -17.32
N ILE A 91 2.30 0.08 -17.89
CA ILE A 91 3.28 -0.74 -17.14
C ILE A 91 4.22 0.17 -16.37
N LEU A 92 4.82 1.18 -17.03
CA LEU A 92 5.75 2.10 -16.38
C LEU A 92 5.11 2.85 -15.22
N LEU A 93 3.86 3.28 -15.37
CA LEU A 93 3.08 3.89 -14.30
C LEU A 93 3.00 2.97 -13.08
N ASN A 94 2.65 1.70 -13.29
CA ASN A 94 2.54 0.74 -12.19
C ASN A 94 3.89 0.45 -11.53
N PHE A 95 4.99 0.39 -12.28
CA PHE A 95 6.32 0.24 -11.68
C PHE A 95 6.83 1.51 -11.01
N ALA A 96 6.45 2.69 -11.48
CA ALA A 96 6.82 3.95 -10.83
C ALA A 96 6.31 3.97 -9.38
N TYR A 97 5.06 3.55 -9.16
CA TYR A 97 4.42 3.44 -7.85
C TYR A 97 5.04 2.40 -6.90
N GLU A 98 5.95 1.55 -7.37
CA GLU A 98 6.70 0.61 -6.54
C GLU A 98 7.95 1.24 -5.89
N SER A 99 8.21 2.52 -6.15
CA SER A 99 9.39 3.25 -5.67
C SER A 99 9.00 4.59 -5.06
N THR A 100 9.86 5.16 -4.21
CA THR A 100 9.76 6.56 -3.74
C THR A 100 8.57 6.90 -2.82
N ALA A 101 8.09 5.91 -2.05
CA ALA A 101 6.99 6.08 -1.10
C ALA A 101 7.52 6.24 0.34
N PHE A 102 7.41 7.45 0.89
CA PHE A 102 7.64 7.67 2.32
C PHE A 102 6.39 7.27 3.10
N CYS A 103 6.55 6.51 4.17
CA CYS A 103 5.43 5.87 4.82
C CYS A 103 5.57 5.89 6.34
N THR A 104 4.45 5.80 7.04
CA THR A 104 4.44 5.44 8.45
C THR A 104 3.28 4.52 8.71
N SER A 105 3.55 3.34 9.24
CA SER A 105 2.56 2.32 9.57
C SER A 105 2.62 1.96 11.05
N ILE A 106 1.45 1.73 11.64
CA ILE A 106 1.30 1.39 13.05
C ILE A 106 0.34 0.20 13.16
N VAL A 107 0.79 -0.87 13.81
CA VAL A 107 -0.09 -1.94 14.31
C VAL A 107 -0.06 -1.92 15.83
N ALA A 108 -1.23 -1.92 16.46
CA ALA A 108 -1.37 -1.79 17.90
C ALA A 108 -2.47 -2.69 18.45
N GLN A 109 -2.33 -3.10 19.71
CA GLN A 109 -3.32 -3.85 20.45
C GLN A 109 -3.80 -3.05 21.66
N ASP A 110 -5.11 -2.96 21.89
CA ASP A 110 -5.65 -2.42 23.13
C ASP A 110 -5.53 -3.41 24.32
N ASP A 111 -6.01 -3.01 25.48
CA ASP A 111 -6.02 -3.81 26.71
C ASP A 111 -7.08 -4.93 26.71
N ARG A 112 -7.98 -4.93 25.72
CA ARG A 112 -9.00 -5.98 25.48
C ARG A 112 -8.54 -6.98 24.43
N GLY A 113 -7.39 -6.75 23.80
CA GLY A 113 -6.84 -7.63 22.77
C GLY A 113 -7.29 -7.31 21.34
N ASN A 114 -8.00 -6.21 21.11
CA ASN A 114 -8.38 -5.79 19.75
C ASN A 114 -7.16 -5.23 19.01
N ILE A 115 -7.03 -5.59 17.73
CA ILE A 115 -5.97 -5.10 16.85
C ILE A 115 -6.48 -3.90 16.05
N TYR A 116 -5.72 -2.80 16.11
CA TYR A 116 -5.90 -1.61 15.27
C TYR A 116 -4.67 -1.44 14.39
N HIS A 117 -4.92 -1.08 13.14
CA HIS A 117 -3.88 -0.85 12.16
C HIS A 117 -4.17 0.47 11.46
N GLY A 118 -3.17 1.32 11.30
CA GLY A 118 -3.31 2.52 10.50
C GLY A 118 -2.01 2.90 9.85
N ARG A 119 -2.10 3.81 8.87
CA ARG A 119 -0.94 4.26 8.13
C ARG A 119 -1.13 5.63 7.48
N ASN A 120 -0.02 6.32 7.24
CA ASN A 120 0.08 7.44 6.31
C ASN A 120 0.82 6.99 5.06
N LEU A 121 0.31 7.38 3.88
CA LEU A 121 1.03 7.32 2.62
C LEU A 121 1.53 8.69 2.23
N ASP A 122 2.85 8.85 2.18
CA ASP A 122 3.51 10.03 1.65
C ASP A 122 4.15 9.66 0.31
N TYR A 123 3.84 10.40 -0.73
CA TYR A 123 4.31 10.13 -2.08
C TYR A 123 4.39 11.44 -2.86
N ALA A 124 5.36 11.55 -3.76
CA ALA A 124 5.44 12.68 -4.67
C ALA A 124 4.13 12.85 -5.46
N PHE A 125 3.91 13.98 -6.12
CA PHE A 125 2.67 14.19 -6.89
C PHE A 125 1.39 14.13 -6.05
N ALA A 126 1.43 14.49 -4.76
CA ALA A 126 0.24 14.53 -3.91
C ALA A 126 -0.89 15.39 -4.52
N ASP A 127 -0.54 16.40 -5.34
CA ASP A 127 -1.47 17.24 -6.10
C ASP A 127 -2.30 16.48 -7.17
N ILE A 128 -1.78 15.33 -7.64
CA ILE A 128 -2.44 14.39 -8.54
C ILE A 128 -3.05 13.24 -7.75
N LEU A 129 -2.25 12.58 -6.90
CA LEU A 129 -2.62 11.32 -6.26
C LEU A 129 -3.81 11.48 -5.32
N SER A 130 -3.89 12.60 -4.59
CA SER A 130 -5.07 12.91 -3.76
C SER A 130 -6.36 12.93 -4.58
N LYS A 131 -6.33 13.35 -5.84
CA LYS A 131 -7.54 13.43 -6.69
C LYS A 131 -7.95 12.09 -7.31
N ILE A 132 -7.08 11.09 -7.28
CA ILE A 132 -7.33 9.75 -7.84
C ILE A 132 -7.23 8.65 -6.80
N THR A 133 -7.17 9.01 -5.51
CA THR A 133 -7.22 8.06 -4.39
C THR A 133 -8.62 7.48 -4.28
N LEU A 134 -8.69 6.16 -4.17
CA LEU A 134 -9.92 5.37 -4.11
C LEU A 134 -9.88 4.41 -2.91
N ASP A 135 -11.00 4.26 -2.24
CA ASP A 135 -11.28 3.09 -1.40
C ASP A 135 -12.06 2.08 -2.25
N VAL A 136 -11.47 0.91 -2.52
CA VAL A 136 -12.01 -0.08 -3.46
C VAL A 136 -12.43 -1.34 -2.73
N GLN A 137 -13.68 -1.76 -2.91
CA GLN A 137 -14.16 -3.09 -2.50
C GLN A 137 -14.06 -4.05 -3.68
N PHE A 138 -13.25 -5.11 -3.53
CA PHE A 138 -13.12 -6.17 -4.52
C PHE A 138 -14.15 -7.26 -4.22
N LEU A 139 -15.09 -7.45 -5.15
CA LEU A 139 -16.25 -8.32 -4.97
C LEU A 139 -16.04 -9.66 -5.67
N LYS A 140 -16.37 -10.78 -5.03
CA LYS A 140 -16.41 -12.11 -5.65
C LYS A 140 -17.74 -12.77 -5.29
N GLY A 141 -18.50 -13.20 -6.28
CA GLY A 141 -19.87 -13.71 -6.06
C GLY A 141 -20.78 -12.66 -5.38
N GLY A 142 -20.55 -11.37 -5.63
CA GLY A 142 -21.29 -10.26 -5.02
C GLY A 142 -20.94 -9.96 -3.55
N GLN A 143 -19.97 -10.66 -2.95
CA GLN A 143 -19.51 -10.42 -1.57
C GLN A 143 -18.13 -9.74 -1.57
N VAL A 144 -17.85 -8.91 -0.57
CA VAL A 144 -16.53 -8.28 -0.40
C VAL A 144 -15.50 -9.36 -0.06
N ALA A 145 -14.63 -9.69 -1.01
CA ALA A 145 -13.52 -10.63 -0.80
C ALA A 145 -12.40 -9.94 -0.01
N TYR A 146 -12.05 -8.72 -0.40
CA TYR A 146 -11.14 -7.83 0.30
C TYR A 146 -11.41 -6.38 -0.13
N GLN A 147 -10.82 -5.42 0.56
CA GLN A 147 -10.86 -4.01 0.17
C GLN A 147 -9.51 -3.35 0.39
N GLY A 148 -9.26 -2.24 -0.30
CA GLY A 148 -8.00 -1.51 -0.16
C GLY A 148 -8.06 -0.09 -0.67
N THR A 149 -7.03 0.68 -0.31
CA THR A 149 -6.82 2.04 -0.80
C THR A 149 -5.81 2.00 -1.93
N THR A 150 -6.14 2.61 -3.07
CA THR A 150 -5.25 2.67 -4.24
C THR A 150 -5.47 3.92 -5.06
N PHE A 151 -4.71 4.05 -6.15
CA PHE A 151 -4.86 5.12 -7.14
C PHE A 151 -5.49 4.56 -8.42
N LEU A 152 -6.40 5.33 -9.04
CA LEU A 152 -6.93 4.94 -10.34
C LEU A 152 -5.80 4.84 -11.39
N GLY A 153 -5.68 3.67 -12.04
CA GLY A 153 -4.58 3.35 -12.94
C GLY A 153 -3.52 2.42 -12.34
N TYR A 154 -3.56 2.22 -11.01
CA TYR A 154 -2.66 1.32 -10.30
C TYR A 154 -3.37 0.03 -9.88
N VAL A 155 -2.82 -1.12 -10.25
CA VAL A 155 -3.43 -2.45 -9.98
C VAL A 155 -2.91 -3.10 -8.69
N GLY A 156 -1.86 -2.54 -8.08
CA GLY A 156 -1.36 -2.97 -6.78
C GLY A 156 -2.18 -2.43 -5.60
N LEU A 157 -1.91 -2.93 -4.40
CA LEU A 157 -2.42 -2.38 -3.14
C LEU A 157 -1.27 -2.17 -2.15
N TRP A 158 -1.03 -0.92 -1.75
CA TRP A 158 -0.13 -0.62 -0.63
C TRP A 158 -0.85 -0.67 0.72
N THR A 159 -2.18 -0.64 0.71
CA THR A 159 -3.01 -0.60 1.92
C THR A 159 -4.28 -1.38 1.65
N GLY A 160 -4.62 -2.32 2.54
CA GLY A 160 -5.89 -3.02 2.44
C GLY A 160 -6.18 -3.96 3.59
N GLN A 161 -7.38 -4.54 3.56
CA GLN A 161 -7.82 -5.53 4.53
C GLN A 161 -8.64 -6.64 3.88
N SER A 162 -8.50 -7.83 4.44
CA SER A 162 -9.36 -8.97 4.19
C SER A 162 -10.31 -9.09 5.41
N PRO A 163 -11.64 -8.90 5.22
CA PRO A 163 -12.60 -8.86 6.31
C PRO A 163 -12.52 -10.08 7.23
N HIS A 164 -12.47 -9.85 8.54
CA HIS A 164 -12.39 -10.89 9.57
C HIS A 164 -11.15 -11.80 9.48
N LYS A 165 -10.12 -11.39 8.74
CA LYS A 165 -8.86 -12.15 8.60
C LYS A 165 -7.64 -11.32 9.00
N PHE A 166 -7.28 -10.33 8.19
CA PHE A 166 -6.08 -9.51 8.41
C PHE A 166 -6.11 -8.18 7.65
N THR A 167 -5.21 -7.28 8.01
CA THR A 167 -4.95 -5.96 7.43
C THR A 167 -3.49 -5.88 7.03
N ILE A 168 -3.17 -5.20 5.94
CA ILE A 168 -1.80 -5.03 5.44
C ILE A 168 -1.56 -3.58 5.03
N SER A 169 -0.40 -3.05 5.43
CA SER A 169 0.24 -1.91 4.75
C SER A 169 1.67 -2.26 4.37
N GLY A 170 2.18 -1.63 3.30
CA GLY A 170 3.57 -1.75 2.89
C GLY A 170 4.28 -0.39 2.97
N ASP A 171 5.48 -0.38 3.53
CA ASP A 171 6.33 0.80 3.60
C ASP A 171 7.65 0.53 2.85
N GLU A 172 8.12 1.48 2.04
CA GLU A 172 9.34 1.29 1.25
C GLU A 172 10.57 1.09 2.15
N ARG A 173 11.42 0.13 1.78
CA ARG A 173 12.76 -0.04 2.34
C ARG A 173 13.76 0.32 1.26
N ASP A 174 14.47 1.42 1.42
CA ASP A 174 15.46 1.85 0.42
C ASP A 174 16.58 0.80 0.34
N GLY A 175 16.61 0.09 -0.79
CA GLY A 175 17.36 -1.13 -0.95
C GLY A 175 17.47 -1.55 -2.41
N GLY A 176 18.66 -1.34 -2.98
CA GLY A 176 19.01 -1.78 -4.33
C GLY A 176 18.75 -0.74 -5.43
N ARG A 177 19.44 -0.91 -6.57
CA ARG A 177 19.37 0.03 -7.69
C ARG A 177 18.17 -0.29 -8.60
N TRP A 178 17.65 0.71 -9.31
CA TRP A 178 16.54 0.55 -10.27
C TRP A 178 16.75 -0.60 -11.27
N TRP A 179 17.98 -0.82 -11.74
CA TRP A 179 18.30 -1.92 -12.67
C TRP A 179 18.19 -3.31 -12.04
N GLU A 180 18.44 -3.45 -10.73
CA GLU A 180 18.25 -4.71 -10.02
C GLU A 180 16.75 -5.02 -9.87
N ASN A 181 15.95 -4.00 -9.61
CA ASN A 181 14.49 -4.11 -9.58
C ASN A 181 13.95 -4.53 -10.95
N ALA A 182 14.46 -3.94 -12.03
CA ALA A 182 14.11 -4.33 -13.40
C ALA A 182 14.51 -5.78 -13.72
N ILE A 183 15.71 -6.24 -13.32
CA ILE A 183 16.11 -7.64 -13.47
C ILE A 183 15.17 -8.57 -12.68
N ALA A 184 14.89 -8.24 -11.42
CA ALA A 184 14.01 -9.05 -10.58
C ALA A 184 12.58 -9.12 -11.14
N ALA A 185 12.07 -8.01 -11.68
CA ALA A 185 10.77 -7.93 -12.30
C ALA A 185 10.69 -8.72 -13.61
N PHE A 186 11.57 -8.42 -14.56
CA PHE A 186 11.42 -8.90 -15.94
C PHE A 186 12.15 -10.22 -16.21
N LEU A 187 13.27 -10.52 -15.54
CA LEU A 187 13.96 -11.80 -15.73
C LEU A 187 13.48 -12.87 -14.76
N ASN A 188 13.33 -12.52 -13.48
CA ASN A 188 12.95 -13.50 -12.46
C ASN A 188 11.43 -13.62 -12.26
N ARG A 189 10.65 -12.72 -12.84
CA ARG A 189 9.17 -12.70 -12.72
C ARG A 189 8.71 -12.65 -11.25
N ASN A 190 9.48 -11.98 -10.41
CA ASN A 190 9.11 -11.76 -9.02
C ASN A 190 7.94 -10.76 -8.93
N TYR A 191 7.16 -10.85 -7.86
CA TYR A 191 6.07 -9.92 -7.63
C TYR A 191 6.57 -8.50 -7.36
N PRO A 192 5.97 -7.47 -7.97
CA PRO A 192 5.95 -6.14 -7.38
C PRO A 192 5.42 -6.20 -5.94
N VAL A 193 5.95 -5.38 -5.05
CA VAL A 193 5.72 -5.51 -3.61
C VAL A 193 4.25 -5.26 -3.27
N SER A 194 3.64 -4.23 -3.86
CA SER A 194 2.22 -3.93 -3.63
C SER A 194 1.27 -4.95 -4.30
N TRP A 195 1.77 -5.69 -5.30
CA TRP A 195 0.97 -6.70 -6.00
C TRP A 195 0.90 -7.97 -5.17
N LEU A 196 2.00 -8.33 -4.50
CA LEU A 196 2.01 -9.40 -3.52
C LEU A 196 1.05 -9.11 -2.36
N VAL A 197 0.91 -7.85 -1.94
CA VAL A 197 -0.10 -7.45 -0.94
C VAL A 197 -1.51 -7.74 -1.46
N ARG A 198 -1.85 -7.30 -2.67
CA ARG A 198 -3.18 -7.56 -3.26
C ARG A 198 -3.45 -9.06 -3.46
N ASP A 199 -2.47 -9.81 -3.95
CA ASP A 199 -2.55 -11.25 -4.09
C ASP A 199 -2.75 -11.94 -2.72
N THR A 200 -2.02 -11.49 -1.70
CA THR A 200 -2.19 -12.00 -0.33
C THR A 200 -3.58 -11.70 0.23
N LEU A 201 -4.13 -10.50 0.00
CA LEU A 201 -5.50 -10.14 0.40
C LEU A 201 -6.56 -11.02 -0.27
N SER A 202 -6.30 -11.45 -1.51
CA SER A 202 -7.17 -12.35 -2.28
C SER A 202 -7.09 -13.80 -1.79
N GLU A 203 -5.88 -14.31 -1.58
CA GLU A 203 -5.62 -15.75 -1.48
C GLU A 203 -5.38 -16.26 -0.05
N ALA A 204 -4.91 -15.42 0.87
CA ALA A 204 -4.60 -15.89 2.22
C ALA A 204 -5.87 -16.16 3.05
N GLU A 205 -5.82 -17.26 3.80
CA GLU A 205 -6.96 -17.72 4.61
C GLU A 205 -7.05 -16.97 5.94
N ASP A 206 -5.90 -16.60 6.52
CA ASP A 206 -5.80 -15.98 7.83
C ASP A 206 -4.50 -15.16 7.99
N PHE A 207 -4.31 -14.57 9.17
CA PHE A 207 -3.15 -13.76 9.51
C PHE A 207 -1.82 -14.54 9.35
N GLN A 208 -1.76 -15.79 9.82
CA GLN A 208 -0.52 -16.59 9.75
C GLN A 208 -0.14 -16.92 8.30
N SER A 209 -1.13 -17.32 7.50
CA SER A 209 -0.97 -17.55 6.06
C SER A 209 -0.53 -16.28 5.34
N ALA A 210 -1.09 -15.12 5.69
CA ALA A 210 -0.67 -13.84 5.14
C ALA A 210 0.79 -13.52 5.50
N VAL A 211 1.20 -13.70 6.76
CA VAL A 211 2.60 -13.50 7.20
C VAL A 211 3.55 -14.44 6.47
N LEU A 212 3.21 -15.72 6.32
CA LEU A 212 4.06 -16.68 5.61
C LEU A 212 4.23 -16.34 4.13
N ARG A 213 3.15 -15.94 3.44
CA ARG A 213 3.20 -15.48 2.04
C ARG A 213 4.06 -14.24 1.89
N LEU A 214 3.79 -13.22 2.72
CA LEU A 214 4.51 -11.95 2.72
C LEU A 214 5.95 -12.06 3.20
N ALA A 215 6.33 -13.12 3.94
CA ALA A 215 7.70 -13.39 4.33
C ALA A 215 8.47 -14.17 3.25
N GLY A 216 7.81 -15.16 2.62
CA GLY A 216 8.48 -16.16 1.79
C GLY A 216 8.46 -15.91 0.28
N ILE A 217 7.45 -15.25 -0.26
CA ILE A 217 7.32 -15.09 -1.72
C ILE A 217 8.35 -14.07 -2.23
N PRO A 218 9.14 -14.38 -3.28
CA PRO A 218 10.11 -13.45 -3.86
C PRO A 218 9.48 -12.18 -4.42
N ILE A 219 10.15 -11.05 -4.20
CA ILE A 219 9.70 -9.70 -4.59
C ILE A 219 10.80 -8.95 -5.37
N ILE A 220 10.41 -7.88 -6.06
CA ILE A 220 11.35 -7.10 -6.92
C ILE A 220 12.21 -6.10 -6.13
N ALA A 221 11.70 -5.59 -5.01
CA ALA A 221 12.31 -4.54 -4.20
C ALA A 221 12.20 -4.89 -2.70
N GLU A 222 13.01 -4.25 -1.89
CA GLU A 222 12.92 -4.39 -0.43
C GLU A 222 11.74 -3.59 0.12
N VAL A 223 11.15 -4.05 1.22
CA VAL A 223 9.92 -3.46 1.77
C VAL A 223 9.76 -3.84 3.24
N TYR A 224 8.96 -3.07 3.96
CA TYR A 224 8.40 -3.49 5.24
C TYR A 224 6.93 -3.82 5.05
N TYR A 225 6.51 -5.04 5.39
CA TYR A 225 5.08 -5.36 5.48
C TYR A 225 4.61 -5.28 6.92
N ILE A 226 3.62 -4.46 7.19
CA ILE A 226 2.96 -4.38 8.48
C ILE A 226 1.66 -5.15 8.34
N VAL A 227 1.41 -6.10 9.24
CA VAL A 227 0.24 -6.98 9.20
C VAL A 227 -0.45 -6.97 10.55
N GLY A 228 -1.77 -6.86 10.57
CA GLY A 228 -2.59 -6.98 11.77
C GLY A 228 -3.73 -7.98 11.57
N GLY A 229 -3.90 -8.95 12.47
CA GLY A 229 -4.94 -9.97 12.43
C GLY A 229 -6.21 -9.57 13.19
N VAL A 230 -6.92 -10.56 13.71
CA VAL A 230 -8.18 -10.38 14.47
C VAL A 230 -8.05 -10.76 15.94
N SER A 231 -7.03 -11.53 16.28
CA SER A 231 -6.81 -12.07 17.62
C SER A 231 -5.70 -11.30 18.36
N PRO A 232 -5.67 -11.36 19.70
CA PRO A 232 -4.57 -10.79 20.48
C PRO A 232 -3.21 -11.32 20.00
N LYS A 233 -2.21 -10.44 19.99
CA LYS A 233 -0.83 -10.66 19.52
C LYS A 233 -0.68 -10.83 18.01
N GLU A 234 -1.75 -10.83 17.23
CA GLU A 234 -1.68 -10.86 15.77
C GLU A 234 -1.34 -9.47 15.21
N GLY A 235 -0.10 -9.05 15.40
CA GLY A 235 0.50 -7.91 14.74
C GLY A 235 1.97 -8.19 14.46
N MET A 236 2.44 -7.85 13.27
CA MET A 236 3.78 -8.17 12.80
C MET A 236 4.31 -7.06 11.89
N VAL A 237 5.57 -6.69 12.06
CA VAL A 237 6.35 -6.01 11.02
C VAL A 237 7.32 -7.01 10.42
N ILE A 238 7.28 -7.17 9.10
CA ILE A 238 8.13 -8.07 8.33
C ILE A 238 9.11 -7.19 7.56
N THR A 239 10.37 -7.16 7.98
CA THR A 239 11.43 -6.51 7.20
C THR A 239 11.84 -7.44 6.08
N ARG A 240 11.62 -7.06 4.82
CA ARG A 240 11.84 -7.91 3.65
C ARG A 240 13.02 -7.48 2.79
N ASN A 241 13.88 -8.45 2.52
CA ASN A 241 14.74 -8.47 1.35
C ASN A 241 14.00 -9.14 0.17
N ARG A 242 14.55 -9.00 -1.05
CA ARG A 242 13.99 -9.61 -2.28
C ARG A 242 13.69 -11.10 -2.17
N ARG A 243 14.50 -11.85 -1.43
CA ARG A 243 14.43 -13.33 -1.36
C ARG A 243 13.83 -13.88 -0.06
N GLY A 244 13.55 -13.04 0.93
CA GLY A 244 13.06 -13.51 2.23
C GLY A 244 13.10 -12.42 3.31
N PRO A 245 12.70 -12.74 4.54
CA PRO A 245 12.69 -11.79 5.64
C PRO A 245 14.12 -11.56 6.16
N ALA A 246 14.47 -10.29 6.36
CA ALA A 246 15.62 -9.90 7.18
C ALA A 246 15.28 -10.01 8.68
N ASP A 247 14.03 -9.73 9.05
CA ASP A 247 13.54 -9.82 10.42
C ASP A 247 12.00 -10.01 10.46
N LEU A 248 11.52 -10.60 11.55
CA LEU A 248 10.11 -10.73 11.89
C LEU A 248 9.89 -10.16 13.29
N TRP A 249 9.17 -9.03 13.36
CA TRP A 249 8.98 -8.26 14.58
C TRP A 249 7.51 -8.30 15.07
N PRO A 250 7.12 -9.32 15.86
CA PRO A 250 5.73 -9.47 16.33
C PRO A 250 5.40 -8.47 17.43
N LEU A 251 4.11 -8.20 17.66
CA LEU A 251 3.66 -7.60 18.91
C LEU A 251 4.06 -8.47 20.11
N ASP A 252 4.42 -7.82 21.22
CA ASP A 252 4.64 -8.50 22.49
C ASP A 252 3.97 -7.72 23.64
N PRO A 253 2.64 -7.78 23.75
CA PRO A 253 1.90 -7.05 24.79
C PRO A 253 2.29 -7.48 26.21
N LEU A 254 2.76 -8.72 26.41
CA LEU A 254 3.20 -9.21 27.72
C LEU A 254 4.54 -8.59 28.13
N GLY A 255 5.44 -8.36 27.17
CA GLY A 255 6.67 -7.57 27.35
C GLY A 255 6.46 -6.05 27.29
N GLY A 256 5.21 -5.57 27.24
CA GLY A 256 4.87 -4.14 27.17
C GLY A 256 4.93 -3.53 25.77
N ALA A 257 5.29 -4.30 24.74
CA ALA A 257 5.31 -3.88 23.34
C ALA A 257 3.94 -4.11 22.68
N TRP A 258 2.93 -3.33 23.12
CA TRP A 258 1.55 -3.37 22.62
C TRP A 258 1.35 -2.66 21.27
N PHE A 259 2.38 -2.06 20.70
CA PHE A 259 2.39 -1.54 19.34
C PHE A 259 3.73 -1.79 18.64
N ARG A 260 3.70 -1.78 17.30
CA ARG A 260 4.87 -1.60 16.43
C ARG A 260 4.66 -0.37 15.55
N VAL A 261 5.75 0.38 15.35
CA VAL A 261 5.82 1.53 14.47
C VAL A 261 6.89 1.24 13.44
N GLU A 262 6.52 1.28 12.17
CA GLU A 262 7.45 1.20 11.07
C GLU A 262 7.34 2.45 10.19
N THR A 263 8.48 2.88 9.66
CA THR A 263 8.58 3.98 8.70
C THR A 263 9.32 3.49 7.46
N ASN A 264 10.56 3.94 7.22
CA ASN A 264 11.33 3.57 6.03
C ASN A 264 12.79 3.21 6.36
N TYR A 265 13.05 2.76 7.59
CA TYR A 265 14.39 2.36 8.03
C TYR A 265 14.30 1.23 9.02
N ASP A 266 15.33 0.40 9.13
CA ASP A 266 15.27 -0.80 9.96
C ASP A 266 15.00 -0.47 11.45
N HIS A 267 14.23 -1.32 12.14
CA HIS A 267 13.87 -1.05 13.54
C HIS A 267 15.04 -1.11 14.52
N TRP A 268 16.10 -1.84 14.15
CA TRP A 268 17.34 -1.97 14.93
C TRP A 268 18.38 -0.89 14.61
N THR A 269 18.10 0.05 13.72
CA THR A 269 19.00 1.16 13.38
C THR A 269 18.51 2.48 13.98
N THR A 270 19.43 3.43 14.09
CA THR A 270 19.10 4.80 14.51
C THR A 270 18.34 5.51 13.38
N PRO A 271 17.23 6.20 13.68
CA PRO A 271 16.56 7.05 12.70
C PRO A 271 17.53 8.03 12.03
N PRO A 272 17.42 8.26 10.71
CA PRO A 272 18.23 9.26 10.03
C PRO A 272 17.96 10.65 10.63
N PRO A 273 18.99 11.51 10.85
CA PRO A 273 18.81 12.81 11.50
C PRO A 273 17.83 13.76 10.81
N PHE A 274 17.58 13.56 9.52
CA PHE A 274 16.68 14.35 8.70
C PHE A 274 15.24 13.80 8.62
N ASP A 275 15.00 12.57 9.11
CA ASP A 275 13.68 11.94 9.11
C ASP A 275 13.50 11.01 10.33
N ASP A 276 13.09 11.58 11.46
CA ASP A 276 12.77 10.84 12.69
C ASP A 276 11.25 10.79 12.98
N ARG A 277 10.48 10.36 11.98
CA ARG A 277 9.04 10.11 12.14
C ARG A 277 8.73 9.02 13.18
N ARG A 278 9.59 7.99 13.33
CA ARG A 278 9.40 6.90 14.29
C ARG A 278 9.37 7.42 15.73
N THR A 279 10.33 8.24 16.17
CA THR A 279 10.37 8.75 17.55
C THR A 279 9.13 9.58 17.87
N ALA A 280 8.67 10.40 16.92
CA ALA A 280 7.48 11.22 17.09
C ALA A 280 6.19 10.36 17.20
N ALA A 281 6.06 9.32 16.38
CA ALA A 281 4.96 8.36 16.45
C ALA A 281 4.95 7.57 17.77
N VAL A 282 6.11 7.03 18.20
CA VAL A 282 6.26 6.32 19.47
C VAL A 282 5.88 7.22 20.65
N LYS A 283 6.35 8.48 20.66
CA LYS A 283 5.98 9.46 21.69
C LYS A 283 4.46 9.72 21.72
N ALA A 284 3.83 9.83 20.56
CA ALA A 284 2.39 10.05 20.45
C ALA A 284 1.57 8.83 20.92
N LEU A 285 2.03 7.60 20.63
CA LEU A 285 1.42 6.36 21.11
C LEU A 285 1.57 6.20 22.62
N ASN A 286 2.76 6.45 23.17
CA ASN A 286 3.01 6.41 24.61
C ASN A 286 2.14 7.43 25.37
N ALA A 287 1.98 8.63 24.82
CA ALA A 287 1.10 9.65 25.40
C ALA A 287 -0.40 9.29 25.29
N THR A 288 -0.78 8.48 24.30
CA THR A 288 -2.15 7.97 24.14
C THR A 288 -2.40 6.85 25.15
N GLY A 289 -1.48 5.90 25.28
CA GLY A 289 -1.56 4.76 26.18
C GLY A 289 -2.43 3.63 25.65
N GLN A 290 -2.11 2.39 26.05
CA GLN A 290 -2.77 1.16 25.56
C GLN A 290 -4.28 1.14 25.83
N HIS A 291 -4.71 1.58 27.01
CA HIS A 291 -6.12 1.63 27.39
C HIS A 291 -6.97 2.55 26.49
N ASN A 292 -6.35 3.57 25.89
CA ASN A 292 -7.09 4.58 25.12
C ASN A 292 -6.98 4.38 23.61
N ILE A 293 -6.20 3.40 23.13
CA ILE A 293 -6.02 3.21 21.69
C ILE A 293 -7.30 2.66 21.05
N ASN A 294 -7.78 3.37 20.04
CA ASN A 294 -8.89 3.02 19.16
C ASN A 294 -8.70 3.72 17.80
N PHE A 295 -9.63 3.53 16.87
CA PHE A 295 -9.62 4.17 15.55
C PHE A 295 -9.38 5.69 15.59
N ASP A 296 -10.09 6.42 16.45
CA ASP A 296 -10.05 7.88 16.49
C ASP A 296 -8.73 8.38 17.09
N THR A 297 -8.24 7.73 18.15
CA THR A 297 -6.96 8.10 18.75
C THR A 297 -5.79 7.68 17.88
N LEU A 298 -5.89 6.57 17.14
CA LEU A 298 -4.88 6.15 16.17
C LEU A 298 -4.80 7.15 15.02
N PHE A 299 -5.94 7.58 14.47
CA PHE A 299 -5.97 8.67 13.49
C PHE A 299 -5.33 9.95 14.05
N LYS A 300 -5.68 10.37 15.28
CA LYS A 300 -5.06 11.52 15.95
C LYS A 300 -3.56 11.36 16.17
N VAL A 301 -3.06 10.15 16.36
CA VAL A 301 -1.63 9.86 16.45
C VAL A 301 -0.95 10.25 15.14
N PHE A 302 -1.48 9.84 13.98
CA PHE A 302 -0.96 10.25 12.66
C PHE A 302 -0.98 11.77 12.46
N LEU A 303 -1.99 12.49 12.98
CA LEU A 303 -2.05 13.95 12.90
C LEU A 303 -0.96 14.67 13.72
N LYS A 304 -0.36 14.01 14.72
CA LYS A 304 0.60 14.64 15.64
C LYS A 304 2.02 14.72 15.11
N PHE A 305 2.41 13.82 14.21
CA PHE A 305 3.78 13.74 13.70
C PHE A 305 3.90 13.91 12.18
N CYS A 306 2.80 14.21 11.47
CA CYS A 306 2.82 14.75 10.11
C CYS A 306 3.64 16.06 9.94
N VAL A 307 4.22 16.61 11.03
CA VAL A 307 4.90 17.91 11.06
C VAL A 307 6.17 17.94 10.18
N VAL A 308 6.65 16.81 9.67
CA VAL A 308 7.86 16.77 8.84
C VAL A 308 7.58 16.75 7.32
N ILE A 309 6.42 16.31 6.81
CA ILE A 309 6.18 16.17 5.35
C ILE A 309 4.71 16.45 4.97
N TYR A 310 4.19 17.65 5.27
CA TYR A 310 2.80 17.99 4.86
C TYR A 310 2.64 18.08 3.33
N SER A 311 3.68 18.41 2.57
CA SER A 311 3.55 18.58 1.11
C SER A 311 3.19 17.29 0.38
N ASP A 312 3.57 16.13 0.92
CA ASP A 312 3.55 14.86 0.18
C ASP A 312 2.68 13.78 0.83
N THR A 313 2.14 13.98 2.05
CA THR A 313 1.12 13.05 2.59
C THR A 313 -0.11 13.07 1.69
N VAL A 314 -0.37 11.94 1.02
CA VAL A 314 -1.51 11.76 0.11
C VAL A 314 -2.76 11.34 0.87
N TYR A 315 -2.63 10.34 1.75
CA TYR A 315 -3.75 9.83 2.52
C TYR A 315 -3.34 9.23 3.86
N THR A 316 -4.32 9.14 4.76
CA THR A 316 -4.25 8.38 6.01
C THR A 316 -5.34 7.32 6.01
N THR A 317 -5.03 6.08 6.37
CA THR A 317 -6.02 5.01 6.52
C THR A 317 -5.96 4.44 7.93
N VAL A 318 -7.12 4.16 8.53
CA VAL A 318 -7.26 3.32 9.74
C VAL A 318 -8.17 2.15 9.44
N MET A 319 -7.83 0.99 10.00
CA MET A 319 -8.47 -0.28 9.69
C MET A 319 -8.32 -1.27 10.84
N SER A 320 -9.19 -2.27 10.85
CA SER A 320 -9.11 -3.43 11.73
C SER A 320 -9.85 -4.57 11.06
N ALA A 321 -9.19 -5.72 10.92
CA ALA A 321 -9.82 -6.89 10.31
C ALA A 321 -11.02 -7.38 11.13
N ALA A 322 -11.01 -7.17 12.45
CA ALA A 322 -12.11 -7.55 13.34
C ALA A 322 -13.36 -6.66 13.15
N PHE A 323 -13.17 -5.41 12.69
CA PHE A 323 -14.25 -4.43 12.48
C PHE A 323 -14.19 -3.89 11.03
N PRO A 324 -14.46 -4.74 10.02
CA PRO A 324 -14.13 -4.40 8.64
C PRO A 324 -14.92 -3.19 8.10
N ASP A 325 -16.13 -2.96 8.61
CA ASP A 325 -16.96 -1.80 8.24
C ASP A 325 -16.38 -0.45 8.70
N ARG A 326 -15.37 -0.47 9.57
CA ARG A 326 -14.68 0.72 10.07
C ARG A 326 -13.42 1.10 9.29
N TYR A 327 -13.14 0.43 8.17
CA TYR A 327 -12.09 0.84 7.26
C TYR A 327 -12.36 2.25 6.73
N GLN A 328 -11.42 3.15 6.94
CA GLN A 328 -11.59 4.54 6.57
C GLN A 328 -10.27 5.16 6.14
N THR A 329 -10.31 5.77 4.96
CA THR A 329 -9.24 6.60 4.42
C THR A 329 -9.67 8.07 4.42
N TRP A 330 -8.72 8.97 4.68
CA TRP A 330 -8.87 10.40 4.48
C TRP A 330 -7.73 10.90 3.60
N MET A 331 -8.09 11.63 2.53
CA MET A 331 -7.14 12.37 1.70
C MET A 331 -6.62 13.57 2.51
N ARG A 332 -5.33 13.88 2.38
CA ARG A 332 -4.61 14.80 3.27
C ARG A 332 -4.15 16.08 2.59
#